data_AF-A0A5C6DZ96-F1
#
_entry.id   AF-A0A5C6DZ96-F1
#
_cell.length_a   1.000
_cell.length_b   1.000
_cell.length_c   1.000
_cell.angle_alpha   90.00
_cell.angle_beta   90.00
_cell.angle_gamma   90.00
#
_symmetry.space_group_name_H-M   'P 1'
#
loop_
_entity.id
_entity.type
_entity.pdbx_description
1 polymer ?
#
loop_
_entity_poly.entity_id
_entity_poly.type
_entity_poly.pdbx_seq_one_letter_code
_entity_poly.pdbx_strand_id
1 'polypeptide(L)' 'MLKPYDEVNHPPVPKLGHADRPLYLDRDSEFRYDYNAISYERRSGHTYHGTWAESVLEKDYPRWRDKNRGSTP' A
#
# COMPACT_ATOMS: atom_id res chain seq x y z
N MET A 1 -4.54 -17.04 33.29
CA MET A 1 -3.65 -17.20 32.14
C MET A 1 -4.28 -16.39 31.00
N LEU A 2 -3.71 -15.24 30.65
CA LEU A 2 -4.24 -14.39 29.58
C LEU A 2 -3.95 -15.09 28.25
N LYS A 3 -4.95 -15.19 27.37
CA LYS A 3 -4.75 -15.73 26.02
C LYS A 3 -3.83 -14.80 25.21
N PRO A 4 -2.96 -15.32 24.33
CA PRO A 4 -2.17 -14.51 23.42
C PRO A 4 -3.07 -13.59 22.57
N TYR A 5 -2.61 -12.37 22.31
CA TYR A 5 -3.31 -11.34 21.53
C TYR A 5 -3.78 -11.86 20.15
N ASP A 6 -3.07 -12.83 19.59
CA ASP A 6 -3.34 -13.42 18.28
C ASP A 6 -4.64 -14.26 18.21
N GLU A 7 -5.21 -14.67 19.36
CA GLU A 7 -6.44 -15.48 19.40
C GLU A 7 -7.73 -14.65 19.59
N VAL A 8 -7.62 -13.34 19.80
CA VAL A 8 -8.76 -12.48 20.12
C VAL A 8 -9.19 -11.70 18.87
N ASN A 9 -10.07 -12.32 18.07
CA ASN A 9 -10.90 -11.65 17.06
C ASN A 9 -10.21 -11.06 15.81
N HIS A 10 -9.02 -11.52 15.41
CA HIS A 10 -8.55 -11.16 14.07
C HIS A 10 -9.25 -12.03 13.02
N PRO A 11 -10.05 -11.46 12.09
CA PRO A 11 -10.47 -12.21 10.92
C PRO A 11 -9.22 -12.73 10.21
N PRO A 12 -9.27 -13.91 9.56
CA PRO A 12 -8.12 -14.43 8.84
C PRO A 12 -7.62 -13.34 7.90
N VAL A 13 -6.43 -12.79 8.16
CA VAL A 13 -5.77 -11.89 7.22
C VAL A 13 -5.74 -12.65 5.90
N PRO A 14 -6.41 -12.17 4.84
CA PRO A 14 -6.31 -12.80 3.54
C PRO A 14 -4.81 -12.94 3.29
N LYS A 15 -4.34 -14.16 3.00
CA LYS A 15 -2.96 -14.36 2.58
C LYS A 15 -2.70 -13.27 1.55
N LEU A 16 -1.82 -12.33 1.88
CA LEU A 16 -1.67 -11.07 1.17
C LEU A 16 -1.00 -11.37 -0.17
N GLY A 17 -1.72 -12.07 -1.05
CA GLY A 17 -1.53 -11.91 -2.46
C GLY A 17 -1.85 -10.46 -2.70
N HIS A 18 -0.81 -9.69 -2.95
CA HIS A 18 -0.92 -8.43 -3.66
C HIS A 18 -1.53 -8.78 -5.03
N ALA A 19 -2.85 -9.03 -5.05
CA ALA A 19 -3.60 -8.79 -6.26
C ALA A 19 -3.29 -7.32 -6.58
N ASP A 20 -2.78 -7.05 -7.78
CA ASP A 20 -2.42 -5.72 -8.27
C ASP A 20 -3.65 -4.80 -8.37
N ARG A 21 -4.33 -4.59 -7.24
CA ARG A 21 -5.60 -3.91 -7.08
C ARG A 21 -5.52 -2.96 -5.87
N PRO A 22 -6.23 -1.82 -5.92
CA PRO A 22 -6.27 -0.89 -4.81
C PRO A 22 -6.79 -1.52 -3.51
N LEU A 23 -6.17 -1.15 -2.39
CA LEU A 23 -6.54 -1.58 -1.03
C LEU A 23 -6.84 -0.35 -0.18
N TYR A 24 -7.94 -0.40 0.56
CA TYR A 24 -8.41 0.66 1.44
C TYR A 24 -8.64 0.11 2.85
N LEU A 25 -8.44 0.97 3.84
CA LEU A 25 -8.57 0.64 5.26
C LEU A 25 -9.40 1.71 5.97
N ASP A 26 -10.14 1.30 6.99
CA ASP A 26 -10.82 2.23 7.91
C ASP A 26 -10.34 2.03 9.36
N ARG A 27 -10.92 2.77 10.30
CA ARG A 27 -10.59 2.70 11.74
C ARG A 27 -10.81 1.32 12.34
N ASP A 28 -11.69 0.52 11.76
CA ASP A 28 -11.99 -0.84 12.17
C ASP A 28 -10.94 -1.87 11.68
N SER A 29 -9.94 -1.44 10.91
CA SER A 29 -8.89 -2.29 10.36
C SER A 29 -9.40 -3.40 9.41
N GLU A 30 -10.59 -3.24 8.83
CA GLU A 30 -11.07 -4.14 7.80
C GLU A 30 -10.57 -3.74 6.41
N PHE A 31 -10.06 -4.73 5.68
CA PHE A 31 -9.62 -4.56 4.29
C PHE A 31 -10.81 -4.36 3.35
N ARG A 32 -10.75 -3.28 2.56
CA ARG A 32 -11.77 -2.94 1.55
C ARG A 32 -11.10 -2.72 0.19
N TYR A 33 -11.82 -3.03 -0.87
CA TYR A 33 -11.33 -2.90 -2.26
C TYR A 33 -12.14 -1.89 -3.08
N ASP A 34 -13.18 -1.32 -2.49
CA ASP A 34 -13.94 -0.18 -3.02
C ASP A 34 -13.64 1.03 -2.14
N TYR A 35 -13.20 2.13 -2.77
CA TYR A 35 -12.95 3.39 -2.10
C TYR A 35 -14.22 3.95 -1.45
N ASN A 36 -15.39 3.71 -2.02
CA ASN A 36 -16.66 4.20 -1.47
C ASN A 36 -17.09 3.44 -0.21
N ALA A 37 -16.45 2.31 0.10
CA ALA A 37 -16.75 1.50 1.27
C ALA A 37 -16.05 1.98 2.56
N ILE A 38 -15.07 2.90 2.48
CA ILE A 38 -14.45 3.53 3.67
C ILE A 38 -15.15 4.84 4.05
N SER A 39 -15.07 5.22 5.32
CA SER A 39 -15.70 6.41 5.87
C SER A 39 -15.24 7.71 5.20
N TYR A 40 -16.11 8.73 5.24
CA TYR A 40 -15.78 10.06 4.73
C TYR A 40 -14.51 10.63 5.38
N GLU A 41 -14.33 10.40 6.68
CA GLU A 41 -13.15 10.85 7.42
C GLU A 41 -11.85 10.26 6.83
N ARG A 42 -11.86 8.98 6.46
CA ARG A 42 -10.70 8.35 5.79
C ARG A 42 -10.52 8.80 4.37
N ARG A 43 -11.59 8.90 3.58
CA ARG A 43 -11.52 9.38 2.19
C ARG A 43 -10.98 10.79 2.07
N SER A 44 -11.38 11.68 2.97
CA SER A 44 -11.00 13.10 2.92
C SER A 44 -9.72 13.40 3.70
N GLY A 45 -9.42 12.63 4.75
CA GLY A 45 -8.25 12.85 5.60
C GLY A 45 -6.98 12.08 5.20
N HIS A 46 -7.08 11.13 4.27
CA HIS A 46 -5.93 10.33 3.80
C HIS A 46 -5.89 10.26 2.28
N THR A 47 -4.68 10.37 1.73
CA THR A 47 -4.46 10.29 0.28
C THR A 47 -4.18 8.84 -0.11
N TYR A 48 -5.20 8.15 -0.65
CA TYR A 48 -5.05 6.79 -1.21
C TYR A 48 -4.60 6.78 -2.67
N HIS A 49 -4.75 7.90 -3.39
CA HIS A 49 -4.43 8.03 -4.81
C HIS A 49 -3.52 9.22 -5.04
N GLY A 50 -2.51 9.05 -5.90
CA GLY A 50 -1.57 10.13 -6.23
C GLY A 50 -0.61 9.73 -7.33
N THR A 51 0.22 10.69 -7.76
CA THR A 51 1.21 10.54 -8.85
C THR A 51 2.65 10.43 -8.35
N TRP A 52 2.87 10.22 -7.06
CA TRP A 52 4.15 9.86 -6.43
C TRP A 52 5.10 8.94 -7.23
N ALA A 53 4.60 7.98 -8.00
CA ALA A 53 5.45 7.12 -8.83
C ALA A 53 6.04 7.85 -10.06
N GLU A 54 5.44 8.95 -10.52
CA GLU A 54 5.80 9.69 -11.74
C GLU A 54 7.26 10.15 -11.71
N SER A 55 7.69 10.87 -10.66
CA SER A 55 9.08 11.35 -10.59
C SER A 55 10.09 10.21 -10.55
N VAL A 56 9.73 9.11 -9.89
CA VAL A 56 10.57 7.92 -9.79
C VAL A 56 10.74 7.29 -11.16
N LEU A 57 9.66 7.08 -11.89
CA LEU A 57 9.67 6.41 -13.20
C LEU A 57 10.31 7.28 -14.28
N GLU A 58 10.03 8.58 -14.29
CA GLU A 58 10.44 9.47 -15.37
C GLU A 58 11.85 10.04 -15.18
N LYS A 59 12.28 10.25 -13.93
CA LYS A 59 13.50 11.01 -13.63
C LYS A 59 14.49 10.20 -12.83
N ASP A 60 14.09 9.73 -11.65
CA ASP A 60 15.04 9.18 -10.68
C ASP A 60 15.57 7.82 -11.13
N TYR A 61 14.69 6.96 -11.65
CA TYR A 61 15.07 5.63 -12.11
C TYR A 61 15.97 5.68 -13.36
N PRO A 62 15.66 6.41 -14.43
CA PRO A 62 16.58 6.57 -15.57
C PRO A 62 17.94 7.15 -15.14
N ARG A 63 17.96 8.21 -14.32
CA ARG A 63 19.20 8.82 -13.83
C ARG A 63 20.05 7.85 -13.03
N TRP A 64 19.44 7.08 -12.12
CA TRP A 64 20.12 6.06 -11.35
C TRP A 64 20.68 4.97 -12.27
N ARG A 65 19.87 4.48 -13.22
CA ARG A 65 20.28 3.45 -14.17
C ARG A 65 21.48 3.89 -15.00
N ASP A 66 21.47 5.12 -15.49
CA ASP A 66 22.55 5.64 -16.33
C ASP A 66 23.85 5.85 -15.53
N LYS A 67 23.75 6.27 -14.26
CA LYS A 67 24.91 6.36 -13.36
C LYS A 67 25.53 5.00 -13.03
N ASN A 68 24.73 3.94 -13.00
CA ASN A 68 25.15 2.59 -12.59
C ASN A 68 25.28 1.60 -13.76
N ARG A 69 25.02 2.04 -14.99
CA ARG A 69 25.50 1.37 -16.21
C ARG A 69 27.02 1.51 -16.20
N GLY A 70 27.69 0.61 -15.48
CA GLY A 70 29.14 0.60 -15.41
C GLY A 70 29.75 0.80 -16.79
N SER A 71 30.73 1.69 -16.88
CA SER A 71 31.64 1.72 -18.02
C SER A 71 32.19 0.31 -18.16
N THR A 72 31.73 -0.41 -19.18
CA THR A 72 32.37 -1.66 -19.60
C THR A 72 33.85 -1.32 -19.85
N PRO A 73 34.82 -2.02 -19.21
CA PRO A 73 36.21 -1.94 -19.63
C PRO A 73 36.38 -2.28 -21.11
#